data_AF-A0A7C5PH44-F1
#
_entry.id   AF-A0A7C5PH44-F1
#
_cell.length_a   1.000
_cell.length_b   1.000
_cell.length_c   1.000
_cell.angle_alpha   90.00
_cell.angle_beta   90.00
_cell.angle_gamma   90.00
#
_symmetry.space_group_name_H-M   'P 1'
#
loop_
_entity.id
_entity.type
_entity.pdbx_description
1 polymer ?
#
loop_
_entity_poly.entity_id
_entity_poly.type
_entity_poly.pdbx_seq_one_letter_code
_entity_poly.pdbx_strand_id
1 'polypeptide(L)'
;MARGIKKKIQQAVRKLSYRTTVDQLKKKGINRVNVVGIDRISALIETAVHRTLKARMALGFDPDLTHGEIANETRAEFLRLLRNKESLKKVQKETEEEKESLKSQVGKLQEELQTLQREIEEKRQRFVREERVRTAAEDEALVQAVQELLGKIDSGTGKAAEIQEELLALFLGRLEEERKRVRAQKEQELRKEVDLLNRRLHKVTQTLDQTEGRLQQALSGQVEDLGVSSIYKEVQGLSSSDPEFKKKKSLMTSIFEANLELQKGSSSA
;
A
#
# COMPACT_ATOMS: atom_id res chain seq x y z
N MET A 1 -12.13 -29.64 -31.10
CA MET A 1 -10.81 -29.96 -31.72
C MET A 1 -9.57 -29.65 -30.85
N ALA A 2 -9.52 -28.56 -30.06
CA ALA A 2 -8.31 -28.13 -29.33
C ALA A 2 -7.69 -29.15 -28.34
N ARG A 3 -8.50 -29.95 -27.63
CA ARG A 3 -7.98 -30.96 -26.65
C ARG A 3 -7.16 -32.08 -27.30
N GLY A 4 -7.45 -32.43 -28.56
CA GLY A 4 -6.73 -33.47 -29.30
C GLY A 4 -5.34 -33.00 -29.74
N ILE A 5 -5.22 -31.74 -30.16
CA ILE A 5 -3.97 -31.11 -30.57
C ILE A 5 -3.02 -30.99 -29.37
N LYS A 6 -3.53 -30.53 -28.21
CA LYS A 6 -2.74 -30.42 -26.98
C LYS A 6 -2.12 -31.76 -26.55
N LYS A 7 -2.88 -32.86 -26.59
CA LYS A 7 -2.36 -34.21 -26.27
C LYS A 7 -1.29 -34.67 -27.28
N LYS A 8 -1.48 -34.39 -28.57
CA LYS A 8 -0.49 -34.72 -29.62
C LYS A 8 0.80 -33.92 -29.45
N ILE A 9 0.73 -32.62 -29.14
CA ILE A 9 1.90 -31.78 -28.84
C ILE A 9 2.60 -32.31 -27.59
N GLN A 10 1.88 -32.62 -26.52
CA GLN A 10 2.45 -33.15 -25.28
C GLN A 10 3.18 -34.48 -25.51
N GLN A 11 2.62 -35.37 -26.33
CA GLN A 11 3.26 -36.63 -26.73
C GLN A 11 4.49 -36.40 -27.62
N ALA A 12 4.44 -35.45 -28.56
CA ALA A 12 5.58 -35.09 -29.39
C ALA A 12 6.72 -34.51 -28.56
N VAL A 13 6.43 -33.60 -27.63
CA VAL A 13 7.41 -33.04 -26.69
C VAL A 13 8.03 -34.13 -25.82
N ARG A 14 7.23 -35.08 -25.32
CA ARG A 14 7.74 -36.23 -24.54
C ARG A 14 8.64 -37.16 -25.36
N LYS A 15 8.36 -37.35 -26.66
CA LYS A 15 9.19 -38.15 -27.56
C LYS A 15 10.50 -37.45 -27.93
N LEU A 16 10.47 -36.12 -28.06
CA LEU A 16 11.64 -35.29 -28.40
C LEU A 16 12.48 -34.92 -27.18
N SER A 17 11.94 -35.01 -25.97
CA SER A 17 12.68 -34.73 -24.73
C SER A 17 13.62 -35.88 -24.37
N TYR A 18 14.90 -35.59 -24.23
CA TYR A 18 15.87 -36.54 -23.68
C TYR A 18 15.70 -36.68 -22.17
N ARG A 19 15.62 -37.93 -21.69
CA ARG A 19 15.68 -38.21 -20.25
C ARG A 19 17.14 -38.17 -19.82
N THR A 20 17.51 -37.16 -19.06
CA THR A 20 18.85 -37.03 -18.46
C THR A 20 18.68 -36.95 -16.95
N THR A 21 19.55 -37.64 -16.21
CA THR A 21 19.54 -37.58 -14.74
C THR A 21 20.30 -36.38 -14.21
N VAL A 22 19.99 -35.94 -12.99
CA VAL A 22 20.64 -34.80 -12.34
C VAL A 22 22.16 -35.02 -12.23
N ASP A 23 22.59 -36.25 -11.97
CA ASP A 23 24.01 -36.62 -11.89
C ASP A 23 24.73 -36.50 -13.24
N GLN A 24 24.05 -36.81 -14.34
CA GLN A 24 24.61 -36.63 -15.69
C GLN A 24 24.72 -35.15 -16.07
N LEU A 25 23.79 -34.30 -15.62
CA LEU A 25 23.88 -32.85 -15.80
C LEU A 25 25.01 -32.24 -14.95
N LYS A 26 25.17 -32.71 -13.71
CA LYS A 26 26.25 -32.30 -12.82
C LYS A 26 27.64 -32.70 -13.36
N LYS A 27 27.79 -33.91 -13.91
CA LYS A 27 29.02 -34.34 -14.61
C LYS A 27 29.35 -33.50 -15.85
N LYS A 28 28.33 -32.87 -16.47
CA LYS A 28 28.49 -31.92 -17.59
C LYS A 28 28.70 -30.47 -17.12
N GLY A 29 28.89 -30.23 -15.82
CA GLY A 29 29.12 -28.90 -15.25
C GLY A 29 27.87 -28.01 -15.17
N ILE A 30 26.68 -28.57 -15.41
CA ILE A 30 25.41 -27.82 -15.36
C ILE A 30 24.90 -27.82 -13.93
N ASN A 31 25.11 -26.71 -13.21
CA ASN A 31 24.74 -26.58 -11.80
C ASN A 31 23.34 -26.00 -11.58
N ARG A 32 22.71 -25.43 -12.62
CA ARG A 32 21.35 -24.89 -12.57
C ARG A 32 20.56 -25.37 -13.79
N VAL A 33 19.43 -26.00 -13.53
CA VAL A 33 18.51 -26.50 -14.56
C VAL A 33 17.18 -25.79 -14.36
N ASN A 34 16.76 -25.01 -15.37
CA ASN A 34 15.49 -24.32 -15.31
C ASN A 34 14.37 -25.31 -15.66
N VAL A 35 13.65 -25.81 -14.66
CA VAL A 35 12.64 -26.86 -14.84
C VAL A 35 11.34 -26.21 -15.33
N VAL A 36 11.04 -26.35 -16.62
CA VAL A 36 9.76 -25.93 -17.18
C VAL A 36 8.88 -27.17 -17.33
N GLY A 37 7.70 -27.15 -16.68
CA GLY A 37 6.75 -28.25 -16.79
C GLY A 37 6.30 -28.50 -18.23
N ILE A 38 6.11 -29.77 -18.61
CA ILE A 38 5.70 -30.18 -19.95
C ILE A 38 4.40 -29.50 -20.40
N ASP A 39 3.46 -29.27 -19.49
CA ASP A 39 2.19 -28.61 -19.80
C ASP A 39 2.38 -27.13 -20.14
N ARG A 40 3.36 -26.48 -19.50
CA ARG A 40 3.73 -25.09 -19.77
C ARG A 40 4.45 -24.95 -21.11
N ILE A 41 5.35 -25.89 -21.44
CA ILE A 41 6.00 -25.95 -22.75
C ILE A 41 4.96 -26.16 -23.85
N SER A 42 4.03 -27.10 -23.65
CA SER A 42 2.97 -27.40 -24.63
C SER A 42 2.06 -26.20 -24.89
N ALA A 43 1.64 -25.49 -23.85
CA ALA A 43 0.81 -24.29 -23.98
C ALA A 43 1.56 -23.13 -24.67
N LEU A 44 2.86 -22.99 -24.43
CA LEU A 44 3.69 -21.98 -25.09
C LEU A 44 3.91 -22.28 -26.58
N ILE A 45 4.14 -23.54 -26.92
CA ILE A 45 4.24 -23.99 -28.32
C ILE A 45 2.92 -23.74 -29.03
N GLU A 46 1.79 -24.12 -28.43
CA GLU A 46 0.45 -23.86 -28.98
C GLU A 46 0.22 -22.36 -29.23
N THR A 47 0.57 -21.50 -28.27
CA THR A 47 0.45 -20.04 -28.41
C THR A 47 1.37 -19.49 -29.52
N ALA A 48 2.60 -19.99 -29.61
CA ALA A 48 3.56 -19.58 -30.63
C ALA A 48 3.05 -19.97 -32.04
N VAL A 49 2.61 -21.21 -32.21
CA VAL A 49 2.03 -21.72 -33.47
C VAL A 49 0.79 -20.91 -33.86
N HIS A 50 -0.11 -20.63 -32.91
CA HIS A 50 -1.28 -19.82 -33.21
C HIS A 50 -0.92 -18.39 -33.61
N ARG A 51 0.10 -17.77 -33.00
CA ARG A 51 0.55 -16.42 -33.37
C ARG A 51 1.22 -16.37 -34.73
N THR A 52 2.09 -17.33 -35.04
CA THR A 52 2.76 -17.40 -36.35
C THR A 52 1.77 -17.69 -37.47
N LEU A 53 0.85 -18.65 -37.27
CA LEU A 53 -0.22 -18.93 -38.24
C LEU A 53 -1.15 -17.73 -38.41
N LYS A 54 -1.53 -17.02 -37.34
CA LYS A 54 -2.39 -15.82 -37.43
C LYS A 54 -1.70 -14.66 -38.13
N ALA A 55 -0.43 -14.39 -37.82
CA ALA A 55 0.35 -13.35 -38.47
C ALA A 55 0.50 -13.62 -39.99
N ARG A 56 0.75 -14.88 -40.37
CA ARG A 56 0.85 -15.29 -41.77
C ARG A 56 -0.49 -15.30 -42.50
N MET A 57 -1.57 -15.75 -41.87
CA MET A 57 -2.92 -15.67 -42.46
C MET A 57 -3.35 -14.22 -42.73
N ALA A 58 -2.84 -13.25 -41.97
CA ALA A 58 -3.10 -11.84 -42.21
C ALA A 58 -2.26 -11.22 -43.35
N LEU A 59 -1.15 -11.87 -43.76
CA LEU A 59 -0.19 -11.38 -44.77
C LEU A 59 -0.38 -12.01 -46.17
N GLY A 60 -1.35 -12.91 -46.33
CA GLY A 60 -1.54 -13.69 -47.55
C GLY A 60 -0.81 -15.03 -47.47
N PHE A 61 -1.49 -16.11 -47.87
CA PHE A 61 -0.96 -17.46 -47.76
C PHE A 61 -0.07 -17.75 -48.98
N ASP A 62 1.25 -17.80 -48.80
CA ASP A 62 2.17 -18.25 -49.84
C ASP A 62 2.26 -19.79 -49.84
N PRO A 63 1.85 -20.49 -50.91
CA PRO A 63 1.77 -21.94 -50.94
C PRO A 63 3.13 -22.66 -51.09
N ASP A 64 4.20 -21.95 -51.43
CA ASP A 64 5.55 -22.51 -51.65
C ASP A 64 6.46 -22.51 -50.40
N LEU A 65 5.95 -22.04 -49.27
CA LEU A 65 6.71 -21.99 -48.02
C LEU A 65 6.94 -23.39 -47.45
N THR A 66 8.21 -23.72 -47.25
CA THR A 66 8.61 -25.02 -46.74
C THR A 66 8.20 -25.15 -45.27
N HIS A 67 7.81 -26.36 -44.84
CA HIS A 67 7.51 -26.66 -43.43
C HIS A 67 8.64 -26.27 -42.46
N GLY A 68 9.88 -26.14 -42.95
CA GLY A 68 11.04 -25.68 -42.18
C GLY A 68 10.97 -24.20 -41.77
N GLU A 69 10.43 -23.31 -42.61
CA GLU A 69 10.35 -21.87 -42.32
C GLU A 69 9.30 -21.57 -41.26
N ILE A 70 8.15 -22.25 -41.33
CA ILE A 70 7.10 -22.18 -40.30
C ILE A 70 7.65 -22.67 -38.95
N ALA A 71 8.46 -23.73 -38.96
CA ALA A 71 9.10 -24.25 -37.75
C ALA A 71 10.11 -23.27 -37.16
N ASN A 72 10.92 -22.61 -37.99
CA ASN A 72 11.91 -21.62 -37.55
C ASN A 72 11.25 -20.36 -36.96
N GLU A 73 10.20 -19.83 -37.58
CA GLU A 73 9.46 -18.69 -37.04
C GLU A 73 8.72 -19.04 -35.75
N THR A 74 8.10 -20.21 -35.69
CA THR A 74 7.45 -20.69 -34.47
C THR A 74 8.44 -20.86 -33.33
N ARG A 75 9.67 -21.32 -33.63
CA ARG A 75 10.77 -21.40 -32.67
C ARG A 75 11.19 -20.01 -32.18
N ALA A 76 11.30 -19.03 -33.08
CA ALA A 76 11.64 -17.66 -32.73
C ALA A 76 10.57 -17.02 -31.83
N GLU A 77 9.29 -17.15 -32.18
CA GLU A 77 8.17 -16.66 -31.36
C GLU A 77 8.05 -17.39 -30.02
N PHE A 78 8.30 -18.70 -29.98
CA PHE A 78 8.36 -19.46 -28.73
C PHE A 78 9.47 -18.94 -27.79
N LEU A 79 10.68 -18.70 -28.32
CA LEU A 79 11.78 -18.13 -27.53
C LEU A 79 11.46 -16.71 -27.05
N ARG A 80 10.80 -15.90 -27.89
CA ARG A 80 10.33 -14.56 -27.52
C ARG A 80 9.30 -14.62 -26.39
N LEU A 81 8.33 -15.52 -26.49
CA LEU A 81 7.32 -15.74 -25.44
C LEU A 81 7.93 -16.24 -24.14
N LEU A 82 8.95 -17.10 -24.20
CA LEU A 82 9.68 -17.56 -23.02
C LEU A 82 10.39 -16.41 -22.33
N ARG A 83 11.19 -15.63 -23.07
CA ARG A 83 11.92 -14.47 -22.53
C ARG A 83 10.96 -13.45 -21.91
N ASN A 84 9.86 -13.15 -22.60
CA ASN A 84 8.86 -12.21 -22.10
C ASN A 84 8.18 -12.72 -20.82
N LYS A 85 7.84 -14.02 -20.73
CA LYS A 85 7.27 -14.56 -19.49
C LYS A 85 8.27 -14.60 -18.34
N GLU A 86 9.54 -14.81 -18.61
CA GLU A 86 10.58 -14.74 -17.58
C GLU A 86 10.81 -13.31 -17.09
N SER A 87 10.86 -12.33 -17.99
CA SER A 87 10.93 -10.92 -17.61
C SER A 87 9.68 -10.49 -16.84
N LEU A 88 8.48 -10.90 -17.27
CA LEU A 88 7.24 -10.62 -16.55
C LEU A 88 7.25 -11.23 -15.14
N LYS A 89 7.74 -12.47 -14.98
CA LYS A 89 7.88 -13.07 -13.65
C LYS A 89 8.86 -12.33 -12.76
N LYS A 90 9.97 -11.85 -13.35
CA LYS A 90 10.96 -11.07 -12.63
C LYS A 90 10.37 -9.73 -12.18
N VAL A 91 9.71 -9.01 -13.08
CA VAL A 91 9.00 -7.76 -12.78
C VAL A 91 7.90 -8.00 -11.74
N GLN A 92 7.11 -9.08 -11.86
CA GLN A 92 6.10 -9.44 -10.85
C GLN A 92 6.73 -9.61 -9.47
N LYS A 93 7.83 -10.35 -9.38
CA LYS A 93 8.55 -10.54 -8.12
C LYS A 93 9.06 -9.22 -7.55
N GLU A 94 9.68 -8.38 -8.39
CA GLU A 94 10.17 -7.05 -7.99
C GLU A 94 9.01 -6.18 -7.49
N THR A 95 7.87 -6.16 -8.18
CA THR A 95 6.69 -5.40 -7.74
C THR A 95 6.07 -5.94 -6.45
N GLU A 96 6.13 -7.26 -6.20
CA GLU A 96 5.66 -7.85 -4.94
C GLU A 96 6.57 -7.47 -3.78
N GLU A 97 7.89 -7.53 -3.98
CA GLU A 97 8.90 -7.09 -3.00
C GLU A 97 8.73 -5.59 -2.67
N GLU A 98 8.51 -4.75 -3.69
CA GLU A 98 8.22 -3.33 -3.50
C GLU A 98 6.95 -3.10 -2.68
N LYS A 99 5.88 -3.86 -2.94
CA LYS A 99 4.62 -3.78 -2.17
C LYS A 99 4.82 -4.16 -0.71
N GLU A 100 5.53 -5.25 -0.44
CA GLU A 100 5.83 -5.65 0.92
C GLU A 100 6.65 -4.58 1.64
N SER A 101 7.62 -3.98 0.96
CA SER A 101 8.41 -2.89 1.51
C SER A 101 7.57 -1.65 1.85
N LEU A 102 6.67 -1.24 0.95
CA LEU A 102 5.76 -0.10 1.16
C LEU A 102 4.76 -0.38 2.28
N LYS A 103 4.20 -1.59 2.36
CA LYS A 103 3.33 -2.00 3.47
C LYS A 103 4.05 -1.94 4.82
N SER A 104 5.30 -2.40 4.87
CA SER A 104 6.12 -2.31 6.09
C SER A 104 6.38 -0.85 6.48
N GLN A 105 6.66 0.03 5.51
CA GLN A 105 6.86 1.46 5.77
C GLN A 105 5.58 2.12 6.30
N VAL A 106 4.42 1.83 5.70
CA VAL A 106 3.12 2.33 6.19
C VAL A 106 2.87 1.89 7.63
N GLY A 107 3.11 0.61 7.95
CA GLY A 107 2.98 0.10 9.32
C GLY A 107 3.84 0.88 10.33
N LYS A 108 5.12 1.13 10.01
CA LYS A 108 6.03 1.91 10.86
C LYS A 108 5.55 3.35 11.04
N LEU A 109 5.12 4.01 9.97
CA LEU A 109 4.61 5.38 10.04
C LEU A 109 3.31 5.47 10.86
N GLN A 110 2.44 4.46 10.78
CA GLN A 110 1.23 4.39 11.62
C GLN A 110 1.57 4.24 13.10
N GLU A 111 2.55 3.40 13.45
CA GLU A 111 3.05 3.27 14.83
C GLU A 111 3.67 4.59 15.33
N GLU A 112 4.47 5.26 14.49
CA GLU A 112 5.03 6.58 14.81
C GLU A 112 3.95 7.64 15.01
N LEU A 113 2.88 7.65 14.21
CA LEU A 113 1.74 8.55 14.41
C LEU A 113 1.04 8.29 15.75
N GLN A 114 0.78 7.03 16.08
CA GLN A 114 0.12 6.68 17.35
C GLN A 114 0.96 7.08 18.56
N THR A 115 2.28 6.87 18.49
CA THR A 115 3.19 7.26 19.59
C THR A 115 3.24 8.78 19.76
N LEU A 116 3.33 9.56 18.68
CA LEU A 116 3.29 11.02 18.75
C LEU A 116 1.97 11.55 19.29
N GLN A 117 0.83 10.97 18.88
CA GLN A 117 -0.48 11.36 19.40
C GLN A 117 -0.59 11.09 20.90
N ARG A 118 -0.11 9.92 21.36
CA ARG A 118 -0.07 9.59 22.80
C ARG A 118 0.85 10.55 23.55
N GLU A 119 2.02 10.88 23.00
CA GLU A 119 2.95 11.81 23.65
C GLU A 119 2.34 13.20 23.83
N ILE A 120 1.65 13.73 22.81
CA ILE A 120 0.94 15.01 22.90
C ILE A 120 -0.14 14.97 24.00
N GLU A 121 -0.95 13.91 24.01
CA GLU A 121 -2.04 13.76 24.98
C GLU A 121 -1.51 13.59 26.40
N GLU A 122 -0.47 12.78 26.59
CA GLU A 122 0.19 12.63 27.89
C GLU A 122 0.77 13.94 28.40
N LYS A 123 1.45 14.72 27.54
CA LYS A 123 1.99 16.03 27.95
C LYS A 123 0.89 16.99 28.37
N ARG A 124 -0.23 17.04 27.62
CA ARG A 124 -1.39 17.86 27.99
C ARG A 124 -2.00 17.43 29.32
N GLN A 125 -2.21 16.13 29.51
CA GLN A 125 -2.78 15.59 30.75
C GLN A 125 -1.86 15.80 31.96
N ARG A 126 -0.55 15.58 31.79
CA ARG A 126 0.44 15.83 32.85
C ARG A 126 0.42 17.30 33.26
N PHE A 127 0.42 18.23 32.30
CA PHE A 127 0.34 19.65 32.61
C PHE A 127 -0.90 20.02 33.41
N VAL A 128 -2.10 19.56 32.98
CA VAL A 128 -3.35 19.84 33.71
C VAL A 128 -3.35 19.24 35.11
N ARG A 129 -2.81 18.03 35.28
CA ARG A 129 -2.72 17.37 36.60
C ARG A 129 -1.73 18.08 37.51
N GLU A 130 -0.53 18.38 37.01
CA GLU A 130 0.51 19.09 37.75
C GLU A 130 0.06 20.50 38.15
N GLU A 131 -0.64 21.20 37.25
CA GLU A 131 -1.21 22.51 37.54
C GLU A 131 -2.22 22.42 38.69
N ARG A 132 -3.20 21.50 38.63
CA ARG A 132 -4.21 21.33 39.68
C ARG A 132 -3.60 20.98 41.04
N VAL A 133 -2.68 20.01 41.07
CA VAL A 133 -2.04 19.55 42.32
C VAL A 133 -1.18 20.65 42.92
N ARG A 134 -0.39 21.36 42.10
CA ARG A 134 0.43 22.49 42.59
C ARG A 134 -0.44 23.63 43.09
N THR A 135 -1.47 24.02 42.35
CA THR A 135 -2.34 25.11 42.80
C THR A 135 -2.98 24.79 44.15
N ALA A 136 -3.50 23.57 44.33
CA ALA A 136 -4.10 23.19 45.60
C ALA A 136 -3.08 23.17 46.75
N ALA A 137 -1.90 22.57 46.54
CA ALA A 137 -0.87 22.48 47.57
C ALA A 137 -0.24 23.84 47.92
N GLU A 138 0.01 24.69 46.90
CA GLU A 138 0.55 26.03 47.08
C GLU A 138 -0.49 26.95 47.76
N ASP A 139 -1.78 26.81 47.45
CA ASP A 139 -2.85 27.58 48.12
C ASP A 139 -2.98 27.21 49.59
N GLU A 140 -2.95 25.92 49.91
CA GLU A 140 -3.03 25.44 51.30
C GLU A 140 -1.82 25.90 52.14
N ALA A 141 -0.60 25.77 51.60
CA ALA A 141 0.62 26.20 52.28
C ALA A 141 0.67 27.71 52.49
N LEU A 142 0.18 28.51 51.54
CA LEU A 142 0.20 29.96 51.62
C LEU A 142 -0.83 30.48 52.64
N VAL A 143 -2.03 29.87 52.69
CA VAL A 143 -3.01 30.16 53.74
C VAL A 143 -2.45 29.87 55.12
N GLN A 144 -1.77 28.72 55.31
CA GLN A 144 -1.14 28.37 56.59
C GLN A 144 -0.04 29.37 56.98
N ALA A 145 0.88 29.70 56.06
CA ALA A 145 1.96 30.64 56.32
C ALA A 145 1.45 32.06 56.65
N VAL A 146 0.39 32.49 55.98
CA VAL A 146 -0.26 33.78 56.24
C VAL A 146 -0.92 33.79 57.62
N GLN A 147 -1.66 32.73 57.98
CA GLN A 147 -2.27 32.60 59.31
C GLN A 147 -1.23 32.58 60.43
N GLU A 148 -0.10 31.89 60.23
CA GLU A 148 1.02 31.90 61.19
C GLU A 148 1.68 33.26 61.36
N LEU A 149 1.82 34.03 60.28
CA LEU A 149 2.40 35.37 60.32
C LEU A 149 1.44 36.37 60.98
N LEU A 150 0.14 36.29 60.70
CA LEU A 150 -0.88 37.12 61.35
C LEU A 150 -0.98 36.82 62.84
N GLY A 151 -0.96 35.53 63.22
CA GLY A 151 -0.95 35.12 64.64
C GLY A 151 0.25 35.64 65.43
N LYS A 152 1.36 36.02 64.76
CA LYS A 152 2.53 36.65 65.40
C LYS A 152 2.40 38.17 65.56
N ILE A 153 1.52 38.82 64.82
CA ILE A 153 1.35 40.29 64.84
C ILE A 153 0.22 40.71 65.79
N ASP A 154 -0.61 39.78 66.25
CA ASP A 154 -1.71 40.08 67.17
C ASP A 154 -1.23 40.27 68.63
N SER A 155 -0.93 41.52 68.97
CA SER A 155 -0.97 42.02 70.34
C SER A 155 -1.09 43.55 70.37
N GLY A 156 -2.31 44.07 70.15
CA GLY A 156 -2.76 45.18 71.02
C GLY A 156 -3.44 46.44 70.45
N THR A 157 -3.71 46.62 69.15
CA THR A 157 -4.45 47.83 68.70
C THR A 157 -5.35 47.58 67.49
N GLY A 158 -6.62 47.98 67.55
CA GLY A 158 -7.61 47.77 66.47
C GLY A 158 -7.27 48.41 65.12
N LYS A 159 -6.33 49.38 65.07
CA LYS A 159 -5.78 49.92 63.81
C LYS A 159 -4.79 48.98 63.11
N ALA A 160 -4.18 48.05 63.85
CA ALA A 160 -3.31 47.03 63.27
C ALA A 160 -4.10 46.01 62.45
N ALA A 161 -5.34 45.72 62.82
CA ALA A 161 -6.22 44.80 62.09
C ALA A 161 -6.61 45.35 60.70
N GLU A 162 -6.97 46.63 60.58
CA GLU A 162 -7.29 47.25 59.27
C GLU A 162 -6.06 47.27 58.34
N ILE A 163 -4.88 47.65 58.86
CA ILE A 163 -3.63 47.67 58.09
C ILE A 163 -3.20 46.25 57.67
N GLN A 164 -3.45 45.24 58.51
CA GLN A 164 -3.21 43.83 58.17
C GLN A 164 -4.12 43.36 57.05
N GLU A 165 -5.41 43.67 57.10
CA GLU A 165 -6.37 43.28 56.06
C GLU A 165 -6.04 43.93 54.71
N GLU A 166 -5.62 45.20 54.72
CA GLU A 166 -5.19 45.92 53.52
C GLU A 166 -3.86 45.39 52.96
N LEU A 167 -2.88 45.07 53.83
CA LEU A 167 -1.64 44.40 53.43
C LEU A 167 -1.90 43.00 52.86
N LEU A 168 -2.79 42.22 53.46
CA LEU A 168 -3.17 40.89 52.95
C LEU A 168 -3.78 41.00 51.56
N ALA A 169 -4.71 41.93 51.36
CA ALA A 169 -5.34 42.14 50.06
C ALA A 169 -4.29 42.51 48.99
N LEU A 170 -3.33 43.38 49.33
CA LEU A 170 -2.24 43.77 48.42
C LEU A 170 -1.27 42.61 48.13
N PHE A 171 -0.90 41.83 49.15
CA PHE A 171 -0.01 40.67 48.98
C PHE A 171 -0.67 39.55 48.17
N LEU A 172 -1.93 39.22 48.45
CA LEU A 172 -2.71 38.24 47.69
C LEU A 172 -2.88 38.70 46.24
N GLY A 173 -3.22 39.97 46.01
CA GLY A 173 -3.31 40.55 44.67
C GLY A 173 -1.99 40.45 43.91
N ARG A 174 -0.85 40.77 44.55
CA ARG A 174 0.46 40.67 43.91
C ARG A 174 0.89 39.23 43.65
N LEU A 175 0.59 38.31 44.56
CA LEU A 175 0.83 36.87 44.37
C LEU A 175 0.01 36.30 43.23
N GLU A 176 -1.26 36.70 43.09
CA GLU A 176 -2.10 36.30 41.96
C GLU A 176 -1.53 36.81 40.62
N GLU A 177 -1.05 38.04 40.56
CA GLU A 177 -0.39 38.59 39.36
C GLU A 177 0.87 37.80 39.00
N GLU A 178 1.73 37.52 39.97
CA GLU A 178 2.98 36.78 39.74
C GLU A 178 2.69 35.34 39.33
N ARG A 179 1.68 34.70 39.94
CA ARG A 179 1.17 33.38 39.53
C ARG A 179 0.62 33.39 38.12
N LYS A 180 -0.18 34.39 37.74
CA LYS A 180 -0.69 34.54 36.37
C LYS A 180 0.46 34.66 35.37
N ARG A 181 1.52 35.41 35.70
CA ARG A 181 2.72 35.54 34.85
C ARG A 181 3.47 34.21 34.70
N VAL A 182 3.74 33.51 35.79
CA VAL A 182 4.44 32.22 35.76
C VAL A 182 3.62 31.16 35.01
N ARG A 183 2.30 31.12 35.20
CA ARG A 183 1.40 30.23 34.45
C ARG A 183 1.42 30.55 32.96
N ALA A 184 1.31 31.82 32.58
CA ALA A 184 1.35 32.24 31.19
C ALA A 184 2.69 31.87 30.50
N GLN A 185 3.82 32.01 31.21
CA GLN A 185 5.13 31.60 30.70
C GLN A 185 5.20 30.08 30.46
N LYS A 186 4.78 29.28 31.44
CA LYS A 186 4.77 27.81 31.31
C LYS A 186 3.80 27.32 30.24
N GLU A 187 2.62 27.93 30.14
CA GLU A 187 1.66 27.62 29.09
C GLU A 187 2.24 27.95 27.71
N GLN A 188 2.99 29.05 27.59
CA GLN A 188 3.69 29.39 26.35
C GLN A 188 4.79 28.40 25.99
N GLU A 189 5.56 27.90 26.97
CA GLU A 189 6.55 26.84 26.74
C GLU A 189 5.89 25.53 26.29
N LEU A 190 4.84 25.09 26.98
CA LEU A 190 4.07 23.91 26.58
C LEU A 190 3.47 24.08 25.17
N ARG A 191 2.91 25.25 24.86
CA ARG A 191 2.38 25.54 23.52
C ARG A 191 3.46 25.38 22.45
N LYS A 192 4.68 25.88 22.68
CA LYS A 192 5.81 25.69 21.76
C LYS A 192 6.15 24.21 21.58
N GLU A 193 6.18 23.42 22.64
CA GLU A 193 6.46 21.99 22.56
C GLU A 193 5.37 21.23 21.80
N VAL A 194 4.11 21.51 22.11
CA VAL A 194 2.94 20.93 21.42
C VAL A 194 2.94 21.33 19.95
N ASP A 195 3.31 22.57 19.61
CA ASP A 195 3.43 23.03 18.23
C ASP A 195 4.53 22.29 17.46
N LEU A 196 5.68 22.02 18.10
CA LEU A 196 6.75 21.22 17.49
C LEU A 196 6.28 19.78 17.23
N LEU A 197 5.60 19.17 18.21
CA LEU A 197 5.03 17.82 18.05
C LEU A 197 3.94 17.78 16.97
N ASN A 198 3.07 18.79 16.90
CA ASN A 198 2.04 18.91 15.86
C ASN A 198 2.66 19.07 14.46
N ARG A 199 3.73 19.86 14.32
CA ARG A 199 4.47 19.97 13.05
C ARG A 199 5.07 18.63 12.64
N ARG A 200 5.61 17.87 13.60
CA ARG A 200 6.12 16.52 13.34
C ARG A 200 4.98 15.57 12.93
N LEU A 201 3.87 15.57 13.66
CA LEU A 201 2.67 14.80 13.33
C LEU A 201 2.23 15.08 11.89
N HIS A 202 2.12 16.35 11.52
CA HIS A 202 1.74 16.75 10.16
C HIS A 202 2.70 16.24 9.09
N LYS A 203 4.02 16.30 9.35
CA LYS A 203 5.03 15.74 8.44
C LYS A 203 4.85 14.23 8.27
N VAL A 204 4.65 13.50 9.37
CA VAL A 204 4.48 12.05 9.33
C VAL A 204 3.19 11.68 8.59
N THR A 205 2.08 12.39 8.85
CA THR A 205 0.82 12.21 8.10
C THR A 205 1.02 12.46 6.61
N GLN A 206 1.71 13.54 6.23
CA GLN A 206 1.99 13.83 4.82
C GLN A 206 2.83 12.72 4.17
N THR A 207 3.83 12.17 4.87
CA THR A 207 4.60 11.04 4.35
C THR A 207 3.78 9.76 4.27
N LEU A 208 2.84 9.55 5.20
CA LEU A 208 1.90 8.44 5.18
C LEU A 208 1.02 8.53 3.92
N ASP A 209 0.37 9.66 3.68
CA ASP A 209 -0.49 9.88 2.52
C ASP A 209 0.26 9.64 1.20
N GLN A 210 1.52 10.08 1.12
CA GLN A 210 2.37 9.84 -0.05
C GLN A 210 2.72 8.36 -0.23
N THR A 211 3.01 7.64 0.86
CA THR A 211 3.37 6.21 0.80
C THR A 211 2.16 5.32 0.55
N GLU A 212 1.01 5.66 1.10
CA GLU A 212 -0.27 5.02 0.82
C GLU A 212 -0.69 5.25 -0.64
N GLY A 213 -0.54 6.47 -1.15
CA GLY A 213 -0.77 6.78 -2.57
C GLY A 213 0.12 5.94 -3.50
N ARG A 214 1.40 5.78 -3.18
CA ARG A 214 2.33 4.90 -3.93
C ARG A 214 1.91 3.43 -3.84
N LEU A 215 1.49 2.96 -2.66
CA LEU A 215 1.00 1.60 -2.49
C LEU A 215 -0.27 1.36 -3.32
N GLN A 216 -1.20 2.31 -3.33
CA GLN A 216 -2.42 2.24 -4.13
C GLN A 216 -2.11 2.23 -5.64
N GLN A 217 -1.16 3.05 -6.09
CA GLN A 217 -0.68 3.03 -7.47
C GLN A 217 -0.08 1.66 -7.83
N ALA A 218 0.79 1.09 -6.98
CA ALA A 218 1.36 -0.24 -7.19
C ALA A 218 0.29 -1.36 -7.19
N LEU A 219 -0.80 -1.19 -6.44
CA LEU A 219 -1.94 -2.12 -6.45
C LEU A 219 -2.78 -1.99 -7.73
N SER A 220 -3.09 -0.76 -8.15
CA SER A 220 -3.91 -0.50 -9.35
C SER A 220 -3.21 -0.85 -10.66
N GLY A 221 -1.90 -0.59 -10.78
CA GLY A 221 -1.11 -0.93 -11.97
C GLY A 221 -1.01 -2.44 -12.27
N GLN A 222 -1.38 -3.31 -11.33
CA GLN A 222 -1.42 -4.77 -11.56
C GLN A 222 -2.72 -5.26 -12.22
N VAL A 223 -3.80 -4.46 -12.22
CA VAL A 223 -5.09 -4.90 -12.80
C VAL A 223 -5.03 -4.92 -14.33
N GLU A 224 -4.18 -4.09 -14.94
CA GLU A 224 -4.13 -3.90 -16.39
C GLU A 224 -3.18 -4.88 -17.11
N ASP A 225 -2.20 -5.47 -16.41
CA ASP A 225 -1.10 -6.20 -17.07
C ASP A 225 -1.08 -7.73 -16.83
N LEU A 226 -2.16 -8.30 -16.27
CA LEU A 226 -2.42 -9.74 -16.33
C LEU A 226 -2.99 -10.12 -17.71
N GLY A 227 -2.16 -9.90 -18.72
CA GLY A 227 -2.38 -10.37 -20.08
C GLY A 227 -2.70 -11.87 -20.10
N VAL A 228 -3.71 -12.20 -20.89
CA VAL A 228 -4.25 -13.52 -21.29
C VAL A 228 -5.60 -13.91 -20.66
N SER A 229 -6.08 -13.28 -19.58
CA SER A 229 -7.47 -13.53 -19.09
C SER A 229 -8.46 -12.37 -19.31
N SER A 230 -7.95 -11.14 -19.45
CA SER A 230 -8.80 -9.94 -19.59
C SER A 230 -9.29 -9.64 -21.00
N ILE A 231 -8.73 -10.27 -22.05
CA ILE A 231 -9.10 -10.01 -23.46
C ILE A 231 -10.58 -10.34 -23.75
N TYR A 232 -11.23 -11.16 -22.91
CA TYR A 232 -12.63 -11.57 -23.10
C TYR A 232 -13.55 -11.22 -21.92
N LYS A 233 -13.10 -10.44 -20.94
CA LYS A 233 -13.92 -10.12 -19.75
C LYS A 233 -14.58 -8.75 -19.80
N GLU A 234 -14.03 -7.83 -20.60
CA GLU A 234 -14.61 -6.51 -20.83
C GLU A 234 -14.71 -6.25 -22.32
N VAL A 235 -15.90 -5.82 -22.76
CA VAL A 235 -16.15 -5.42 -24.15
C VAL A 235 -15.40 -4.12 -24.40
N GLN A 236 -14.21 -4.21 -25.00
CA GLN A 236 -13.44 -3.04 -25.41
C GLN A 236 -14.26 -2.17 -26.38
N GLY A 237 -14.26 -0.86 -26.16
CA GLY A 237 -14.86 0.13 -27.08
C GLY A 237 -16.09 0.89 -26.55
N LEU A 238 -16.50 0.68 -25.29
CA LEU A 238 -17.58 1.47 -24.67
C LEU A 238 -16.99 2.43 -23.62
N SER A 239 -17.16 3.73 -23.84
CA SER A 239 -16.82 4.74 -22.83
C SER A 239 -17.77 4.65 -21.64
N SER A 240 -17.25 4.69 -20.42
CA SER A 240 -18.04 4.75 -19.19
C SER A 240 -18.88 6.03 -19.07
N SER A 241 -18.63 7.03 -19.92
CA SER A 241 -19.39 8.28 -20.01
C SER A 241 -20.61 8.22 -20.93
N ASP A 242 -20.87 7.11 -21.61
CA ASP A 242 -22.02 6.98 -22.53
C ASP A 242 -23.32 6.73 -21.73
N PRO A 243 -24.38 7.56 -21.88
CA PRO A 243 -25.65 7.38 -21.17
C PRO A 243 -26.31 6.02 -21.44
N GLU A 244 -25.99 5.37 -22.57
CA GLU A 244 -26.52 4.06 -22.93
C GLU A 244 -25.55 2.89 -22.62
N PHE A 245 -24.46 3.15 -21.89
CA PHE A 245 -23.42 2.16 -21.58
C PHE A 245 -23.98 0.84 -21.04
N LYS A 246 -24.95 0.90 -20.11
CA LYS A 246 -25.57 -0.30 -19.52
C LYS A 246 -26.32 -1.14 -20.56
N LYS A 247 -27.05 -0.49 -21.48
CA LYS A 247 -27.84 -1.15 -22.52
C LYS A 247 -26.95 -1.75 -23.59
N LYS A 248 -25.93 -1.01 -24.05
CA LYS A 248 -24.94 -1.48 -25.03
C LYS A 248 -24.08 -2.62 -24.47
N LYS A 249 -23.67 -2.54 -23.21
CA LYS A 249 -22.95 -3.61 -22.51
C LYS A 249 -23.81 -4.88 -22.44
N SER A 250 -25.07 -4.76 -22.01
CA SER A 250 -26.00 -5.90 -21.96
C SER A 250 -26.19 -6.55 -23.34
N LEU A 251 -26.38 -5.75 -24.39
CA LEU A 251 -26.58 -6.24 -25.75
C LEU A 251 -25.32 -6.96 -26.29
N MET A 252 -24.13 -6.39 -26.05
CA MET A 252 -22.86 -7.00 -26.45
C MET A 252 -22.58 -8.30 -25.69
N THR A 253 -22.94 -8.37 -24.41
CA THR A 253 -22.86 -9.62 -23.63
C THR A 253 -23.77 -10.69 -24.22
N SER A 254 -25.03 -10.37 -24.55
CA SER A 254 -25.94 -11.33 -25.18
C SER A 254 -25.49 -11.78 -26.58
N ILE A 255 -24.94 -10.87 -27.40
CA ILE A 255 -24.36 -11.24 -28.71
C ILE A 255 -23.15 -12.17 -28.54
N PHE A 256 -22.33 -11.91 -27.53
CA PHE A 256 -21.17 -12.74 -27.22
C PHE A 256 -21.58 -14.14 -26.74
N GLU A 257 -22.56 -14.24 -25.85
CA GLU A 257 -23.12 -15.52 -25.39
C GLU A 257 -23.72 -16.31 -26.54
N ALA A 258 -24.52 -15.67 -27.40
CA ALA A 258 -25.08 -16.29 -28.60
C ALA A 258 -23.98 -16.79 -29.57
N ASN A 259 -22.93 -16.01 -29.80
CA ASN A 259 -21.79 -16.41 -30.64
C ASN A 259 -20.98 -17.56 -30.02
N LEU A 260 -20.86 -17.60 -28.70
CA LEU A 260 -20.21 -18.68 -27.96
C LEU A 260 -21.01 -19.98 -28.05
N GLU A 261 -22.33 -19.90 -27.97
CA GLU A 261 -23.23 -21.03 -28.16
C GLU A 261 -23.19 -21.56 -29.60
N LEU A 262 -23.19 -20.67 -30.60
CA LEU A 262 -23.03 -21.04 -32.01
C LEU A 262 -21.70 -21.76 -32.27
N GLN A 263 -20.59 -21.30 -31.69
CA GLN A 263 -19.29 -21.99 -31.79
C GLN A 263 -19.27 -23.37 -31.12
N LYS A 264 -20.02 -23.54 -30.02
CA LYS A 264 -20.14 -24.82 -29.32
C LYS A 264 -21.05 -25.79 -30.08
N GLY A 265 -22.13 -25.29 -30.68
CA GLY A 265 -23.04 -26.08 -31.53
C GLY A 265 -22.41 -26.51 -32.85
N SER A 266 -21.62 -25.64 -33.49
CA SER A 266 -20.87 -25.96 -34.72
C SER A 266 -19.67 -26.88 -34.50
N SER A 267 -19.38 -27.25 -33.25
CA SER A 267 -18.33 -28.19 -32.83
C SER A 267 -18.87 -29.61 -32.60
N SER A 268 -20.20 -29.83 -32.67
CA SER A 268 -20.84 -31.13 -32.46
C SER A 268 -21.61 -31.67 -33.68
N ALA A 269 -21.32 -31.15 -34.87
CA ALA A 269 -21.65 -31.74 -36.17
C ALA A 269 -20.32 -32.03 -36.89
#